data_AF-A2FQ25-F1
#
_entry.id   AF-A2FQ25-F1
#
_cell.length_a   1.000
_cell.length_b   1.000
_cell.length_c   1.000
_cell.angle_alpha   90.00
_cell.angle_beta   90.00
_cell.angle_gamma   90.00
#
_symmetry.space_group_name_H-M   'P 1'
#
loop_
_entity.id
_entity.type
_entity.pdbx_description
1 polymer ?
#
loop_
_entity_poly.entity_id
_entity_poly.type
_entity_poly.pdbx_seq_one_letter_code
_entity_poly.pdbx_strand_id
1 'polypeptide(L)'
;MLSLLCIVVKRDNSLNNRRRSEFCRRYRRDNYAAKSSPTYGYGHPTKCIISDYDRETDRKNGIATLNFYRWANGILTESRFVEKNYDDICNCALGLSLSRKLEHGLSRNDTCYSESGGRGCLSNFAVADSTPSAVRGLYNDPGEFSYGHGFSILGENNIDVTFCGVHDRCAFRAINRWDLFENTTKKLRIYRPFFAFPPPGPIDRALTTTFWAFNGDYNSYSNVNVKVNGTICTMK
;
A
#
# COMPACT_ATOMS: atom_id res chain seq x y z
N MET A 1 -36.39 15.69 -23.61
CA MET A 1 -35.37 16.06 -22.60
C MET A 1 -34.03 15.50 -23.03
N LEU A 2 -33.14 16.33 -23.58
CA LEU A 2 -31.74 15.95 -23.77
C LEU A 2 -31.04 16.03 -22.41
N SER A 3 -30.76 14.87 -21.81
CA SER A 3 -29.91 14.79 -20.62
C SER A 3 -28.49 15.17 -21.05
N LEU A 4 -28.01 16.34 -20.61
CA LEU A 4 -26.62 16.72 -20.77
C LEU A 4 -25.77 15.71 -20.00
N LEU A 5 -25.11 14.80 -20.72
CA LEU A 5 -24.07 13.96 -20.17
C LEU A 5 -22.87 14.87 -19.84
N CYS A 6 -22.80 15.39 -18.62
CA CYS A 6 -21.62 16.11 -18.14
C CYS A 6 -20.46 15.13 -18.01
N ILE A 7 -19.67 14.98 -19.08
CA ILE A 7 -18.40 14.25 -19.03
C ILE A 7 -17.40 15.13 -18.26
N VAL A 8 -17.24 14.84 -16.97
CA VAL A 8 -16.21 15.49 -16.15
C VAL A 8 -14.86 14.83 -16.45
N VAL A 9 -14.09 15.41 -17.36
CA VAL A 9 -12.70 15.00 -17.61
C VAL A 9 -11.83 15.55 -16.48
N LYS A 10 -11.63 14.77 -15.41
CA LYS A 10 -10.63 15.11 -14.38
C LYS A 10 -9.23 14.79 -14.90
N ARG A 11 -8.48 15.83 -15.27
CA ARG A 11 -7.05 15.71 -15.54
C ARG A 11 -6.29 15.86 -14.24
N ASP A 12 -5.50 14.83 -13.91
CA ASP A 12 -4.54 14.94 -12.83
C ASP A 12 -3.19 15.45 -13.37
N ASN A 13 -2.94 16.74 -13.13
CA ASN A 13 -1.72 17.39 -13.59
C ASN A 13 -0.45 16.85 -12.94
N SER A 14 -0.54 16.18 -11.78
CA SER A 14 0.62 15.55 -11.15
C SER A 14 1.20 14.39 -11.97
N LEU A 15 0.41 13.82 -12.88
CA LEU A 15 0.81 12.71 -13.74
C LEU A 15 1.19 13.17 -15.16
N ASN A 16 0.73 14.35 -15.59
CA ASN A 16 0.80 14.80 -16.98
C ASN A 16 2.21 15.15 -17.49
N ASN A 17 3.24 15.21 -16.65
CA ASN A 17 4.58 15.65 -17.04
C ASN A 17 5.72 14.72 -16.60
N ARG A 18 5.41 13.50 -16.14
CA ARG A 18 6.45 12.59 -15.69
C ARG A 18 7.26 12.05 -16.87
N ARG A 19 8.54 12.39 -16.93
CA ARG A 19 9.44 11.87 -17.96
C ARG A 19 9.72 10.39 -17.71
N ARG A 20 9.80 9.58 -18.78
CA ARG A 20 10.20 8.17 -18.70
C ARG A 20 11.54 7.98 -17.97
N SER A 21 12.51 8.86 -18.25
CA SER A 21 13.83 8.83 -17.61
C SER A 21 13.74 9.04 -16.09
N GLU A 22 12.86 9.92 -15.63
CA GLU A 22 12.62 10.16 -14.21
C GLU A 22 11.97 8.94 -13.54
N PHE A 23 10.95 8.36 -14.18
CA PHE A 23 10.32 7.13 -13.70
C PHE A 23 11.34 6.00 -13.57
N CYS A 24 12.13 5.72 -14.62
CA CYS A 24 13.15 4.68 -14.58
C CYS A 24 14.24 4.95 -13.53
N ARG A 25 14.59 6.21 -13.27
CA ARG A 25 15.53 6.59 -12.20
C ARG A 25 14.94 6.31 -10.82
N ARG A 26 13.71 6.79 -10.55
CA ARG A 26 12.98 6.54 -9.30
C ARG A 26 12.76 5.04 -9.07
N TYR A 27 12.34 4.30 -10.10
CA TYR A 27 12.14 2.85 -10.03
C TYR A 27 13.44 2.13 -9.61
N ARG A 28 14.58 2.43 -10.26
CA ARG A 28 15.90 1.85 -9.93
C ARG A 28 16.45 2.24 -8.57
N ARG A 29 16.08 3.40 -8.05
CA ARG A 29 16.56 3.88 -6.75
C ARG A 29 15.67 3.39 -5.61
N ASP A 30 14.37 3.53 -5.76
CA ASP A 30 13.41 3.43 -4.66
C ASP A 30 12.71 2.08 -4.62
N ASN A 31 12.27 1.54 -5.76
CA ASN A 31 11.64 0.21 -5.80
C ASN A 31 12.67 -0.93 -5.80
N TYR A 32 13.83 -0.71 -6.43
CA TYR A 32 14.92 -1.69 -6.43
C TYR A 32 15.66 -1.78 -5.10
N ALA A 33 15.47 -0.82 -4.18
CA ALA A 33 15.93 -0.94 -2.79
C ALA A 33 15.41 -2.22 -2.12
N ALA A 34 14.29 -2.77 -2.59
CA ALA A 34 13.79 -4.09 -2.19
C ALA A 34 14.79 -5.23 -2.42
N LYS A 35 15.59 -5.18 -3.50
CA LYS A 35 16.55 -6.25 -3.81
C LYS A 35 17.75 -6.27 -2.87
N SER A 36 18.04 -5.15 -2.22
CA SER A 36 19.16 -4.98 -1.29
C SER A 36 18.70 -4.90 0.16
N SER A 37 17.43 -5.23 0.45
CA SER A 37 16.92 -5.13 1.81
C SER A 37 17.29 -6.37 2.63
N PRO A 38 17.61 -6.20 3.92
CA PRO A 38 17.85 -7.32 4.80
C PRO A 38 16.56 -8.15 4.90
N THR A 39 16.70 -9.45 4.93
CA THR A 39 15.56 -10.34 5.12
C THR A 39 15.27 -10.49 6.61
N TYR A 40 14.01 -10.70 6.98
CA TYR A 40 13.63 -10.93 8.39
C TYR A 40 14.10 -12.29 8.95
N GLY A 41 14.89 -13.04 8.17
CA GLY A 41 15.26 -14.43 8.41
C GLY A 41 14.24 -15.40 7.80
N TYR A 42 14.73 -16.35 6.99
CA TYR A 42 13.91 -17.45 6.49
C TYR A 42 13.82 -18.58 7.52
N GLY A 43 12.61 -19.02 7.83
CA GLY A 43 12.37 -20.18 8.68
C GLY A 43 11.08 -20.08 9.47
N HIS A 44 10.59 -21.22 9.95
CA HIS A 44 9.50 -21.27 10.91
C HIS A 44 10.10 -21.19 12.31
N PRO A 45 10.12 -20.02 12.96
CA PRO A 45 10.43 -19.97 14.38
C PRO A 45 9.50 -20.93 15.16
N THR A 46 9.98 -21.42 16.29
CA THR A 46 9.14 -22.15 17.26
C THR A 46 8.95 -21.36 18.55
N LYS A 47 9.48 -20.13 18.62
CA LYS A 47 9.48 -19.28 19.81
C LYS A 47 8.79 -17.95 19.51
N CYS A 48 8.09 -17.41 20.50
CA CYS A 48 7.47 -16.08 20.46
C CYS A 48 8.52 -14.97 20.61
N ILE A 49 9.47 -14.89 19.67
CA ILE A 49 10.57 -13.94 19.69
C ILE A 49 10.69 -13.31 18.31
N ILE A 50 10.73 -11.99 18.27
CA ILE A 50 11.04 -11.23 17.05
C ILE A 50 12.54 -11.33 16.83
N SER A 51 12.95 -11.86 15.67
CA SER A 51 14.37 -12.00 15.33
C SER A 51 15.01 -10.63 15.14
N ASP A 52 16.27 -10.51 15.55
CA ASP A 52 17.06 -9.32 15.24
C ASP A 52 17.42 -9.31 13.76
N TYR A 53 17.27 -8.15 13.13
CA TYR A 53 17.63 -7.90 11.75
C TYR A 53 17.93 -6.40 11.59
N ASP A 54 18.52 -6.00 10.46
CA ASP A 54 18.78 -4.58 10.18
C ASP A 54 17.47 -3.83 9.88
N ARG A 55 16.76 -3.50 10.95
CA ARG A 55 15.47 -2.81 10.95
C ARG A 55 15.56 -1.42 10.35
N GLU A 56 16.67 -0.71 10.57
CA GLU A 56 16.80 0.66 10.08
C GLU A 56 16.93 0.69 8.55
N THR A 57 17.74 -0.19 7.97
CA THR A 57 17.85 -0.32 6.51
C THR A 57 16.54 -0.79 5.89
N ASP A 58 15.90 -1.81 6.45
CA ASP A 58 14.60 -2.29 5.99
C ASP A 58 13.55 -1.17 6.02
N ARG A 59 13.51 -0.40 7.10
CA ARG A 59 12.59 0.71 7.28
C ARG A 59 12.81 1.83 6.29
N LYS A 60 14.06 2.24 6.12
CA LYS A 60 14.44 3.25 5.13
C LYS A 60 14.02 2.81 3.72
N ASN A 61 14.30 1.56 3.35
CA ASN A 61 13.96 1.03 2.04
C ASN A 61 12.43 0.87 1.87
N GLY A 62 11.73 0.47 2.94
CA GLY A 62 10.27 0.32 2.97
C GLY A 62 9.57 1.64 2.71
N ILE A 63 9.98 2.72 3.39
CA ILE A 63 9.48 4.07 3.14
C ILE A 63 9.81 4.55 1.73
N ALA A 64 11.04 4.33 1.23
CA ALA A 64 11.40 4.70 -0.13
C ALA A 64 10.51 3.99 -1.17
N THR A 65 10.25 2.69 -0.97
CA THR A 65 9.40 1.88 -1.84
C THR A 65 7.94 2.36 -1.79
N LEU A 66 7.40 2.63 -0.60
CA LEU A 66 6.06 3.18 -0.42
C LEU A 66 5.92 4.53 -1.13
N ASN A 67 6.86 5.44 -0.91
CA ASN A 67 6.86 6.76 -1.53
C ASN A 67 7.07 6.70 -3.04
N PHE A 68 7.76 5.69 -3.56
CA PHE A 68 7.81 5.43 -5.00
C PHE A 68 6.43 5.11 -5.57
N TYR A 69 5.70 4.16 -4.97
CA TYR A 69 4.37 3.79 -5.46
C TYR A 69 3.39 4.95 -5.31
N ARG A 70 3.43 5.68 -4.19
CA ARG A 70 2.62 6.89 -4.00
C ARG A 70 2.92 7.94 -5.08
N TRP A 71 4.19 8.27 -5.27
CA TRP A 71 4.62 9.20 -6.32
C TRP A 71 4.21 8.73 -7.71
N ALA A 72 4.36 7.43 -8.01
CA ALA A 72 3.97 6.83 -9.28
C ALA A 72 2.47 7.00 -9.57
N ASN A 73 1.64 7.04 -8.53
CA ASN A 73 0.20 7.30 -8.62
C ASN A 73 -0.16 8.79 -8.43
N GLY A 74 0.83 9.69 -8.49
CA GLY A 74 0.65 11.14 -8.46
C GLY A 74 0.49 11.72 -7.06
N ILE A 75 0.63 10.90 -6.02
CA ILE A 75 0.57 11.34 -4.62
C ILE A 75 1.94 11.88 -4.25
N LEU A 76 2.04 13.21 -4.18
CA LEU A 76 3.31 13.91 -3.92
C LEU A 76 3.66 14.00 -2.43
N THR A 77 2.67 13.79 -1.55
CA THR A 77 2.90 13.77 -0.11
C THR A 77 3.62 12.48 0.29
N GLU A 78 4.86 12.63 0.74
CA GLU A 78 5.69 11.54 1.22
C GLU A 78 5.22 11.05 2.60
N SER A 79 5.16 9.73 2.73
CA SER A 79 5.03 9.05 4.01
C SER A 79 6.37 9.04 4.74
N ARG A 80 6.32 9.04 6.06
CA ARG A 80 7.46 8.84 6.95
C ARG A 80 7.12 7.77 7.98
N PHE A 81 8.16 7.09 8.46
CA PHE A 81 8.00 6.13 9.52
C PHE A 81 7.82 6.83 10.87
N VAL A 82 6.97 6.27 11.73
CA VAL A 82 6.86 6.65 13.15
C VAL A 82 6.81 5.40 14.03
N GLU A 83 7.32 5.51 15.26
CA GLU A 83 7.32 4.41 16.26
C GLU A 83 5.94 4.19 16.91
N LYS A 84 4.97 5.08 16.66
CA LYS A 84 3.62 4.95 17.22
C LYS A 84 3.01 3.60 16.79
N ASN A 85 2.54 2.82 17.77
CA ASN A 85 2.00 1.46 17.61
C ASN A 85 2.97 0.42 17.05
N TYR A 86 4.28 0.67 17.02
CA TYR A 86 5.26 -0.27 16.46
C TYR A 86 5.17 -1.67 17.10
N ASP A 87 5.11 -1.74 18.43
CA ASP A 87 4.99 -3.01 19.17
C ASP A 87 3.73 -3.80 18.79
N ASP A 88 2.59 -3.11 18.60
CA ASP A 88 1.35 -3.76 18.15
C ASP A 88 1.55 -4.41 16.77
N ILE A 89 2.21 -3.70 15.86
CA ILE A 89 2.45 -4.16 14.49
C ILE A 89 3.44 -5.32 14.46
N CYS A 90 4.51 -5.26 15.26
CA CYS A 90 5.46 -6.38 15.37
C CYS A 90 4.82 -7.63 15.98
N ASN A 91 4.05 -7.48 17.06
CA ASN A 91 3.35 -8.61 17.68
C ASN A 91 2.30 -9.21 16.75
N CYS A 92 1.67 -8.40 15.89
CA CYS A 92 0.79 -8.91 14.85
C CYS A 92 1.56 -9.76 13.83
N ALA A 93 2.65 -9.24 13.28
CA ALA A 93 3.47 -9.97 12.32
C ALA A 93 4.01 -11.29 12.91
N LEU A 94 4.45 -11.27 14.18
CA LEU A 94 4.89 -12.46 14.92
C LEU A 94 3.76 -13.51 15.02
N GLY A 95 2.58 -13.10 15.50
CA GLY A 95 1.45 -14.01 15.68
C GLY A 95 0.96 -14.62 14.36
N LEU A 96 0.89 -13.82 13.30
CA LEU A 96 0.50 -14.28 11.96
C LEU A 96 1.53 -15.27 11.37
N SER A 97 2.82 -14.99 11.56
CA SER A 97 3.89 -15.87 11.05
C SER A 97 3.84 -17.23 11.74
N LEU A 98 3.77 -17.23 13.08
CA LEU A 98 3.78 -18.46 13.88
C LEU A 98 2.48 -19.27 13.78
N SER A 99 1.35 -18.60 13.64
CA SER A 99 0.06 -19.26 13.44
C SER A 99 -0.17 -19.69 11.99
N ARG A 100 0.73 -19.33 11.07
CA ARG A 100 0.61 -19.57 9.62
C ARG A 100 -0.68 -19.04 9.01
N LYS A 101 -1.12 -17.88 9.50
CA LYS A 101 -2.36 -17.23 9.09
C LYS A 101 -2.08 -16.00 8.24
N LEU A 102 -3.11 -15.63 7.47
CA LEU A 102 -3.17 -14.40 6.68
C LEU A 102 -4.60 -13.84 6.77
N GLU A 103 -5.05 -13.58 8.00
CA GLU A 103 -6.39 -13.09 8.30
C GLU A 103 -6.34 -11.91 9.26
N HIS A 104 -7.35 -11.04 9.21
CA HIS A 104 -7.44 -9.92 10.13
C HIS A 104 -7.82 -10.40 11.54
N GLY A 105 -7.10 -9.86 12.53
CA GLY A 105 -7.24 -10.25 13.93
C GLY A 105 -6.41 -11.49 14.29
N LEU A 106 -6.08 -11.59 15.58
CA LEU A 106 -5.53 -12.81 16.18
C LEU A 106 -6.54 -13.32 17.20
N SER A 107 -6.81 -14.62 17.15
CA SER A 107 -7.58 -15.32 18.17
C SER A 107 -6.73 -15.55 19.41
N ARG A 108 -7.35 -15.60 20.60
CA ARG A 108 -6.67 -15.96 21.85
C ARG A 108 -6.03 -17.36 21.81
N ASN A 109 -6.47 -18.22 20.88
CA ASN A 109 -5.93 -19.56 20.67
C ASN A 109 -4.75 -19.59 19.67
N ASP A 110 -4.42 -18.45 19.05
CA ASP A 110 -3.34 -18.36 18.08
C ASP A 110 -1.96 -18.41 18.76
N THR A 111 -0.99 -19.00 18.07
CA THR A 111 0.38 -19.09 18.60
C THR A 111 0.97 -17.70 18.72
N CYS A 112 1.52 -17.40 19.91
CA CYS A 112 2.05 -16.08 20.26
C CYS A 112 1.03 -14.95 20.20
N TYR A 113 -0.25 -15.26 20.43
CA TYR A 113 -1.25 -14.25 20.71
C TYR A 113 -0.79 -13.32 21.83
N SER A 114 -0.98 -12.02 21.61
CA SER A 114 -0.93 -10.99 22.63
C SER A 114 -2.01 -9.97 22.36
N GLU A 115 -2.45 -9.23 23.38
CA GLU A 115 -3.42 -8.14 23.18
C GLU A 115 -2.87 -7.06 22.24
N SER A 116 -1.55 -6.82 22.29
CA SER A 116 -0.84 -5.91 21.37
C SER A 116 -0.90 -6.41 19.93
N GLY A 117 -0.62 -7.69 19.69
CA GLY A 117 -0.76 -8.29 18.36
C GLY A 117 -2.20 -8.27 17.85
N GLY A 118 -3.17 -8.54 18.72
CA GLY A 118 -4.61 -8.46 18.39
C GLY A 118 -5.00 -7.07 17.91
N ARG A 119 -4.58 -6.01 18.64
CA ARG A 119 -4.75 -4.63 18.17
C ARG A 119 -4.02 -4.39 16.85
N GLY A 120 -2.80 -4.89 16.70
CA GLY A 120 -1.97 -4.76 15.51
C GLY A 120 -2.60 -5.33 14.24
N CYS A 121 -3.26 -6.48 14.33
CA CYS A 121 -3.82 -7.19 13.17
C CYS A 121 -5.11 -6.61 12.58
N LEU A 122 -5.56 -5.45 13.09
CA LEU A 122 -6.50 -4.55 12.41
C LEU A 122 -5.81 -3.67 11.33
N SER A 123 -4.67 -4.11 10.82
CA SER A 123 -3.83 -3.40 9.86
C SER A 123 -3.61 -4.24 8.60
N ASN A 124 -2.96 -3.68 7.56
CA ASN A 124 -2.60 -4.49 6.40
C ASN A 124 -1.45 -5.43 6.77
N PHE A 125 -1.37 -6.58 6.14
CA PHE A 125 -0.21 -7.47 6.27
C PHE A 125 0.00 -8.24 4.97
N ALA A 126 1.25 -8.69 4.77
CA ALA A 126 1.62 -9.46 3.60
C ALA A 126 2.57 -10.60 3.99
N VAL A 127 2.56 -11.65 3.18
CA VAL A 127 3.65 -12.62 3.15
C VAL A 127 4.82 -11.98 2.44
N ALA A 128 5.91 -11.71 3.16
CA ALA A 128 7.06 -11.01 2.63
C ALA A 128 8.30 -11.25 3.49
N ASP A 129 9.46 -11.16 2.85
CA ASP A 129 10.79 -11.30 3.48
C ASP A 129 11.41 -9.96 3.89
N SER A 130 10.84 -8.84 3.44
CA SER A 130 11.29 -7.47 3.72
C SER A 130 10.13 -6.48 3.59
N THR A 131 10.27 -5.28 4.17
CA THR A 131 9.20 -4.27 4.15
C THR A 131 8.98 -3.78 2.72
N PRO A 132 10.01 -3.53 1.90
CA PRO A 132 9.82 -3.23 0.48
C PRO A 132 9.06 -4.30 -0.30
N SER A 133 9.37 -5.59 -0.07
CA SER A 133 8.64 -6.70 -0.68
C SER A 133 7.17 -6.70 -0.24
N ALA A 134 6.90 -6.44 1.04
CA ALA A 134 5.55 -6.32 1.59
C ALA A 134 4.78 -5.17 0.95
N VAL A 135 5.38 -3.98 0.86
CA VAL A 135 4.77 -2.80 0.22
C VAL A 135 4.44 -3.09 -1.24
N ARG A 136 5.35 -3.74 -1.97
CA ARG A 136 5.09 -4.19 -3.36
C ARG A 136 3.94 -5.19 -3.43
N GLY A 137 3.90 -6.16 -2.52
CA GLY A 137 2.83 -7.15 -2.44
C GLY A 137 1.47 -6.49 -2.20
N LEU A 138 1.39 -5.62 -1.20
CA LEU A 138 0.20 -4.83 -0.87
C LEU A 138 -0.21 -3.87 -2.00
N TYR A 139 0.77 -3.33 -2.74
CA TYR A 139 0.50 -2.49 -3.89
C TYR A 139 -0.09 -3.29 -5.05
N ASN A 140 0.53 -4.41 -5.41
CA ASN A 140 0.06 -5.22 -6.55
C ASN A 140 -1.22 -5.99 -6.22
N ASP A 141 -1.47 -6.27 -4.94
CA ASP A 141 -2.61 -6.99 -4.37
C ASP A 141 -3.03 -8.23 -5.20
N PRO A 142 -2.07 -9.15 -5.48
CA PRO A 142 -2.32 -10.23 -6.42
C PRO A 142 -3.38 -11.19 -5.87
N GLY A 143 -4.49 -11.35 -6.60
CA GLY A 143 -5.56 -12.28 -6.27
C GLY A 143 -6.79 -11.63 -5.63
N GLU A 144 -6.77 -10.34 -5.35
CA GLU A 144 -7.89 -9.61 -4.74
C GLU A 144 -8.52 -8.63 -5.74
N PHE A 145 -9.82 -8.78 -6.01
CA PHE A 145 -10.55 -7.92 -6.96
C PHE A 145 -10.92 -6.56 -6.36
N SER A 146 -11.00 -6.46 -5.03
CA SER A 146 -11.36 -5.21 -4.34
C SER A 146 -10.23 -4.18 -4.28
N TYR A 147 -8.98 -4.60 -4.54
CA TYR A 147 -7.76 -3.77 -4.49
C TYR A 147 -7.63 -2.97 -3.17
N GLY A 148 -8.17 -3.53 -2.09
CA GLY A 148 -8.30 -2.86 -0.79
C GLY A 148 -6.95 -2.51 -0.18
N HIS A 149 -5.95 -3.39 -0.31
CA HIS A 149 -4.60 -3.13 0.20
C HIS A 149 -3.93 -2.01 -0.59
N GLY A 150 -4.06 -2.03 -1.92
CA GLY A 150 -3.55 -1.00 -2.82
C GLY A 150 -4.11 0.38 -2.48
N PHE A 151 -5.43 0.52 -2.33
CA PHE A 151 -6.04 1.77 -1.88
C PHE A 151 -5.62 2.17 -0.47
N SER A 152 -5.50 1.18 0.42
CA SER A 152 -5.06 1.40 1.80
C SER A 152 -3.68 2.03 1.87
N ILE A 153 -2.69 1.61 1.07
CA ILE A 153 -1.34 2.21 1.07
C ILE A 153 -1.24 3.52 0.27
N LEU A 154 -2.09 3.69 -0.76
CA LEU A 154 -2.15 4.89 -1.59
C LEU A 154 -2.98 6.04 -0.97
N GLY A 155 -3.58 5.86 0.20
CA GLY A 155 -4.33 6.93 0.86
C GLY A 155 -3.51 8.21 1.03
N GLU A 156 -3.96 9.35 0.49
CA GLU A 156 -3.18 10.60 0.50
C GLU A 156 -2.79 11.04 1.91
N ASN A 157 -3.63 10.71 2.89
CA ASN A 157 -3.45 11.06 4.30
C ASN A 157 -2.53 10.11 5.09
N ASN A 158 -1.96 9.08 4.45
CA ASN A 158 -0.99 8.18 5.07
C ASN A 158 0.39 8.85 5.17
N ILE A 159 0.47 9.95 5.91
CA ILE A 159 1.73 10.68 6.13
C ILE A 159 2.58 9.92 7.15
N ASP A 160 1.98 9.54 8.27
CA ASP A 160 2.65 8.76 9.31
C ASP A 160 2.26 7.29 9.14
N VAL A 161 3.27 6.44 8.94
CA VAL A 161 3.11 5.00 8.82
C VAL A 161 4.05 4.28 9.76
N THR A 162 3.71 3.03 10.07
CA THR A 162 4.58 2.11 10.77
C THR A 162 4.47 0.74 10.12
N PHE A 163 5.52 -0.05 10.19
CA PHE A 163 5.56 -1.41 9.68
C PHE A 163 6.53 -2.23 10.52
N CYS A 164 6.32 -3.53 10.55
CA CYS A 164 7.23 -4.44 11.22
C CYS A 164 7.25 -5.78 10.52
N GLY A 165 8.47 -6.25 10.25
CA GLY A 165 8.76 -7.53 9.66
C GLY A 165 9.12 -8.58 10.69
N VAL A 166 8.53 -9.77 10.57
CA VAL A 166 8.84 -10.91 11.41
C VAL A 166 8.78 -12.17 10.53
N HIS A 167 9.95 -12.78 10.30
CA HIS A 167 10.14 -13.97 9.44
C HIS A 167 9.61 -13.84 8.01
N ASP A 168 8.44 -14.38 7.74
CA ASP A 168 7.78 -14.39 6.43
C ASP A 168 6.52 -13.51 6.43
N ARG A 169 6.37 -12.63 7.42
CA ARG A 169 5.27 -11.68 7.53
C ARG A 169 5.76 -10.27 7.71
N CYS A 170 5.00 -9.33 7.15
CA CYS A 170 5.14 -7.92 7.43
C CYS A 170 3.75 -7.33 7.69
N ALA A 171 3.59 -6.63 8.80
CA ALA A 171 2.39 -5.84 9.08
C ALA A 171 2.67 -4.35 8.79
N PHE A 172 1.64 -3.61 8.38
CA PHE A 172 1.68 -2.22 7.95
C PHE A 172 0.46 -1.46 8.43
N ARG A 173 0.68 -0.29 9.06
CA ARG A 173 -0.39 0.60 9.52
C ARG A 173 -0.12 2.05 9.15
N ALA A 174 -1.15 2.72 8.63
CA ALA A 174 -1.22 4.17 8.60
C ALA A 174 -1.78 4.69 9.93
N ILE A 175 -1.08 5.62 10.59
CA ILE A 175 -1.35 6.00 11.98
C ILE A 175 -2.46 7.03 12.13
N ASN A 176 -2.62 7.94 11.18
CA ASN A 176 -3.61 9.02 11.27
C ASN A 176 -4.89 8.74 10.47
N ARG A 177 -5.10 7.49 10.03
CA ARG A 177 -6.25 7.16 9.16
C ARG A 177 -7.58 7.22 9.93
N TRP A 178 -7.58 6.85 11.21
CA TRP A 178 -8.79 6.74 12.04
C TRP A 178 -9.09 8.01 12.85
N ASP A 179 -8.06 8.74 13.30
CA ASP A 179 -8.19 10.06 13.93
C ASP A 179 -8.87 11.10 13.00
N LEU A 180 -8.91 10.83 11.69
CA LEU A 180 -9.63 11.61 10.68
C LEU A 180 -11.13 11.28 10.57
N PHE A 181 -11.57 10.09 11.01
CA PHE A 181 -12.99 9.71 11.04
C PHE A 181 -13.66 10.08 12.36
N GLU A 182 -12.92 10.07 13.48
CA GLU A 182 -13.47 10.44 14.80
C GLU A 182 -13.69 11.96 14.96
N ASN A 183 -13.01 12.79 14.18
CA ASN A 183 -13.17 14.24 14.22
C ASN A 183 -13.96 14.76 13.00
N THR A 184 -15.27 14.47 13.00
CA THR A 184 -16.26 14.73 11.94
C THR A 184 -16.38 16.20 11.49
N THR A 185 -15.66 17.14 12.12
CA THR A 185 -15.64 18.56 11.77
C THR A 185 -14.44 18.99 10.90
N LYS A 186 -13.38 18.17 10.80
CA LYS A 186 -12.28 18.44 9.87
C LYS A 186 -12.62 17.82 8.52
N LYS A 187 -13.12 18.65 7.60
CA LYS A 187 -13.31 18.34 6.17
C LYS A 187 -12.26 17.33 5.72
N LEU A 188 -12.72 16.12 5.39
CA LEU A 188 -11.91 15.06 4.78
C LEU A 188 -11.05 15.72 3.70
N ARG A 189 -9.74 15.76 3.97
CA ARG A 189 -8.76 16.36 3.07
C ARG A 189 -8.84 15.55 1.79
N ILE A 190 -9.42 16.19 0.77
CA ILE A 190 -9.58 15.79 -0.63
C ILE A 190 -9.11 14.36 -0.87
N TYR A 191 -9.99 13.37 -0.72
CA TYR A 191 -9.72 12.08 -1.33
C TYR A 191 -9.62 12.35 -2.82
N ARG A 192 -8.48 11.99 -3.41
CA ARG A 192 -8.38 11.93 -4.86
C ARG A 192 -9.59 11.17 -5.37
N PRO A 193 -10.39 11.77 -6.26
CA PRO A 193 -11.64 11.17 -6.69
C PRO A 193 -11.40 9.83 -7.38
N PHE A 194 -10.21 9.64 -7.96
CA PHE A 194 -9.79 8.37 -8.54
C PHE A 194 -8.31 8.12 -8.30
N PHE A 195 -7.96 6.85 -8.17
CA PHE A 195 -6.66 6.31 -8.51
C PHE A 195 -6.90 5.30 -9.63
N ALA A 196 -5.99 5.24 -10.60
CA ALA A 196 -6.01 4.21 -11.62
C ALA A 196 -4.80 3.32 -11.37
N PHE A 197 -5.02 2.01 -11.35
CA PHE A 197 -3.96 1.03 -11.34
C PHE A 197 -4.04 0.18 -12.61
N PRO A 198 -2.97 0.06 -13.42
CA PRO A 198 -1.68 0.76 -13.31
C PRO A 198 -1.84 2.31 -13.45
N PRO A 199 -0.95 3.11 -12.83
CA PRO A 199 -1.00 4.57 -12.98
C PRO A 199 -0.80 5.01 -14.45
N PRO A 200 -1.46 6.09 -14.88
CA PRO A 200 -1.23 6.66 -16.20
C PRO A 200 0.19 7.23 -16.32
N GLY A 201 0.73 7.20 -17.54
CA GLY A 201 2.09 7.66 -17.86
C GLY A 201 3.09 6.50 -17.98
N PRO A 202 4.41 6.79 -17.96
CA PRO A 202 5.42 5.76 -18.04
C PRO A 202 5.36 4.85 -16.81
N ILE A 203 5.21 3.55 -17.06
CA ILE A 203 5.25 2.50 -16.04
C ILE A 203 6.11 1.33 -16.53
N ASP A 204 6.77 0.65 -15.59
CA ASP A 204 7.48 -0.59 -15.89
C ASP A 204 6.47 -1.73 -16.16
N ARG A 205 6.75 -2.58 -17.15
CA ARG A 205 5.89 -3.72 -17.49
C ARG A 205 5.73 -4.70 -16.31
N ALA A 206 6.71 -4.80 -15.43
CA ALA A 206 6.61 -5.62 -14.22
C ALA A 206 5.59 -5.07 -13.20
N LEU A 207 5.16 -3.80 -13.35
CA LEU A 207 4.14 -3.17 -12.51
C LEU A 207 2.78 -3.08 -13.22
N THR A 208 2.68 -3.50 -14.48
CA THR A 208 1.39 -3.56 -15.18
C THR A 208 0.67 -4.84 -14.82
N THR A 209 -0.56 -4.72 -14.34
CA THR A 209 -1.48 -5.85 -14.14
C THR A 209 -2.36 -6.04 -15.37
N THR A 210 -3.08 -7.16 -15.40
CA THR A 210 -4.05 -7.48 -16.46
C THR A 210 -5.42 -6.80 -16.25
N PHE A 211 -5.62 -6.09 -15.15
CA PHE A 211 -6.88 -5.44 -14.79
C PHE A 211 -6.66 -4.00 -14.37
N TRP A 212 -7.70 -3.18 -14.51
CA TRP A 212 -7.72 -1.83 -14.00
C TRP A 212 -8.56 -1.74 -12.72
N ALA A 213 -8.04 -1.05 -11.71
CA ALA A 213 -8.78 -0.77 -10.48
C ALA A 213 -9.02 0.73 -10.29
N PHE A 214 -10.21 1.07 -9.80
CA PHE A 214 -10.67 2.43 -9.50
C PHE A 214 -11.28 2.48 -8.10
N ASN A 215 -11.05 3.57 -7.36
CA ASN A 215 -11.61 3.72 -6.01
C ASN A 215 -13.16 3.90 -6.06
N GLY A 216 -13.84 3.41 -5.02
CA GLY A 216 -15.25 3.03 -4.95
C GLY A 216 -16.32 4.09 -5.23
N ASP A 217 -15.97 5.38 -5.38
CA ASP A 217 -16.94 6.37 -5.87
C ASP A 217 -17.21 6.20 -7.39
N TYR A 218 -16.35 5.47 -8.11
CA TYR A 218 -16.51 5.24 -9.55
C TYR A 218 -17.42 4.08 -9.95
N ASN A 219 -17.82 3.20 -9.02
CA ASN A 219 -18.84 2.16 -9.29
C ASN A 219 -20.23 2.75 -9.61
N SER A 220 -20.42 4.06 -9.40
CA SER A 220 -21.64 4.80 -9.77
C SER A 220 -21.55 5.54 -11.11
N TYR A 221 -20.37 5.63 -11.73
CA TYR A 221 -20.20 6.28 -13.03
C TYR A 221 -20.23 5.22 -14.13
N SER A 222 -21.22 5.33 -15.01
CA SER A 222 -21.56 4.30 -16.00
C SER A 222 -20.55 4.08 -17.12
N ASN A 223 -19.50 4.92 -17.24
CA ASN A 223 -18.44 4.76 -18.25
C ASN A 223 -17.14 5.50 -17.83
N VAL A 224 -16.02 4.79 -17.69
CA VAL A 224 -14.67 5.40 -17.53
C VAL A 224 -13.93 5.30 -18.86
N ASN A 225 -13.54 6.45 -19.43
CA ASN A 225 -12.74 6.49 -20.67
C ASN A 225 -11.26 6.65 -20.34
N VAL A 226 -10.45 5.67 -20.71
CA VAL A 226 -8.99 5.70 -20.61
C VAL A 226 -8.37 5.79 -21.99
N LYS A 227 -7.32 6.58 -22.15
CA LYS A 227 -6.57 6.67 -23.41
C LYS A 227 -5.30 5.84 -23.31
N VAL A 228 -5.24 4.73 -24.04
CA VAL A 228 -4.06 3.84 -24.11
C VAL A 228 -3.45 3.97 -25.50
N ASN A 229 -2.21 4.46 -25.59
CA ASN A 229 -1.48 4.65 -26.86
C ASN A 229 -2.25 5.42 -27.94
N GLY A 230 -3.06 6.41 -27.57
CA GLY A 230 -3.85 7.17 -28.53
C GLY A 230 -5.31 6.69 -28.68
N THR A 231 -5.59 5.45 -28.32
CA THR A 231 -6.92 4.83 -28.45
C THR A 231 -7.73 5.05 -27.18
N ILE A 232 -8.99 5.47 -27.34
CA ILE A 232 -9.93 5.57 -26.22
C ILE A 232 -10.52 4.19 -25.96
N CYS A 233 -10.35 3.72 -24.73
CA CYS A 233 -10.97 2.50 -24.20
C CYS A 233 -12.05 2.93 -23.20
N THR A 234 -13.31 2.60 -23.49
CA THR A 234 -14.42 2.78 -22.55
C THR A 234 -14.54 1.55 -21.68
N MET A 235 -14.36 1.71 -20.38
CA MET A 235 -14.57 0.67 -19.38
C MET A 235 -15.97 0.84 -18.78
N LYS A 236 -16.68 -0.28 -18.68
CA LYS A 236 -17.98 -0.40 -18.02
C LYS A 236 -17.79 -1.02 -16.65
#